data_AF-A0A954TLN5-F1
#
_entry.id   AF-A0A954TLN5-F1
#
_cell.length_a   1.000
_cell.length_b   1.000
_cell.length_c   1.000
_cell.angle_alpha   90.00
_cell.angle_beta   90.00
_cell.angle_gamma   90.00
#
_symmetry.space_group_name_H-M   'P 1'
#
loop_
_entity.id
_entity.type
_entity.pdbx_description
1 polymer ?
#
loop_
_entity_poly.entity_id
_entity_poly.type
_entity_poly.pdbx_seq_one_letter_code
_entity_poly.pdbx_strand_id
1 'polypeptide(L)'
;MALSPNVELTSLEDLLLQQLQDLYAAEQHQAQALPKMVDAASAHQLKSALQDHFAETKQHVSRLETIFEMLEKPATGDPGEAMQGLLKEANCTVQAQGDA
;
A
#
# COMPACT_ATOMS: atom_id res chain seq x y z
N MET A 1 8.97 -8.03 1.27
CA MET A 1 9.21 -7.71 -0.15
C MET A 1 9.45 -9.01 -0.89
N ALA A 2 8.45 -9.52 -1.60
CA ALA A 2 8.66 -10.60 -2.55
C ALA A 2 8.94 -9.93 -3.90
N LEU A 3 10.14 -10.12 -4.44
CA LEU A 3 10.49 -9.67 -5.78
C LEU A 3 9.60 -10.45 -6.77
N SER A 4 8.92 -9.77 -7.69
CA SER A 4 8.13 -10.42 -8.72
C SER A 4 9.01 -11.43 -9.49
N PRO A 5 8.60 -12.71 -9.62
CA PRO A 5 9.48 -13.80 -10.07
C PRO A 5 9.94 -13.72 -11.53
N ASN A 6 9.55 -12.68 -12.28
CA ASN A 6 9.77 -12.52 -13.71
C ASN A 6 10.51 -11.23 -14.13
N VAL A 7 11.06 -10.45 -13.20
CA VAL A 7 11.86 -9.27 -13.54
C VAL A 7 13.35 -9.64 -13.46
N GLU A 8 14.02 -9.73 -14.61
CA GLU A 8 15.49 -9.75 -14.62
C GLU A 8 16.01 -8.37 -14.22
N LEU A 9 16.51 -8.26 -12.98
CA LEU A 9 17.13 -7.04 -12.47
C LEU A 9 18.53 -6.89 -13.05
N THR A 10 18.64 -6.16 -14.15
CA THR A 10 19.91 -5.97 -14.86
C THR A 10 20.68 -4.73 -14.39
N SER A 11 20.01 -3.81 -13.69
CA SER A 11 20.58 -2.56 -13.19
C SER A 11 19.99 -2.09 -11.85
N LEU A 12 20.66 -1.13 -11.20
CA LEU A 12 20.11 -0.44 -10.02
C LEU A 12 18.87 0.39 -10.35
N GLU A 13 18.76 0.87 -11.59
CA GLU A 13 17.58 1.59 -12.07
C GLU A 13 16.36 0.65 -12.15
N ASP A 14 16.55 -0.59 -12.61
CA ASP A 14 15.49 -1.60 -12.62
C ASP A 14 15.03 -1.92 -11.18
N LEU A 15 15.98 -2.05 -10.24
CA LEU A 15 15.68 -2.28 -8.85
C LEU A 15 14.90 -1.11 -8.23
N LEU A 16 15.34 0.13 -8.48
CA LEU A 16 14.65 1.33 -8.02
C LEU A 16 13.22 1.38 -8.56
N LEU A 17 13.05 1.17 -9.86
CA LEU A 17 11.74 1.21 -10.51
C LEU A 17 10.80 0.15 -9.93
N GLN A 18 11.28 -1.09 -9.77
CA GLN A 18 10.48 -2.16 -9.19
C GLN A 18 10.07 -1.83 -7.74
N GLN A 19 10.98 -1.29 -6.94
CA GLN A 19 10.68 -0.91 -5.55
C GLN A 19 9.68 0.23 -5.46
N LEU A 20 9.74 1.21 -6.36
CA LEU A 20 8.73 2.27 -6.44
C LEU A 20 7.36 1.73 -6.85
N GLN A 21 7.32 0.75 -7.76
CA GLN A 21 6.08 0.09 -8.17
C GLN A 21 5.46 -0.74 -7.04
N ASP A 22 6.28 -1.50 -6.31
CA ASP A 22 5.86 -2.26 -5.12
C ASP A 22 5.28 -1.33 -4.04
N LEU A 23 5.98 -0.22 -3.76
CA LEU A 23 5.55 0.77 -2.77
C LEU A 23 4.27 1.49 -3.20
N TYR A 24 4.13 1.81 -4.49
CA TYR A 24 2.92 2.43 -5.02
C TYR A 24 1.70 1.51 -4.91
N ALA A 25 1.85 0.23 -5.24
CA ALA A 25 0.79 -0.76 -5.01
C ALA A 25 0.44 -0.87 -3.51
N ALA A 26 1.44 -0.85 -2.63
CA ALA A 26 1.23 -0.87 -1.18
C ALA A 26 0.38 0.31 -0.68
N GLU A 27 0.73 1.53 -1.07
CA GLU A 27 0.03 2.74 -0.62
C GLU A 27 -1.40 2.81 -1.18
N GLN A 28 -1.60 2.43 -2.46
CA GLN A 28 -2.94 2.28 -3.04
C GLN A 28 -3.80 1.28 -2.27
N HIS A 29 -3.20 0.19 -1.80
CA HIS A 29 -3.88 -0.82 -1.00
C HIS A 29 -4.20 -0.33 0.41
N GLN A 30 -3.26 0.34 1.08
CA GLN A 30 -3.49 0.97 2.37
C GLN A 30 -4.63 2.00 2.29
N ALA A 31 -4.69 2.78 1.20
CA ALA A 31 -5.78 3.73 0.97
C ALA A 31 -7.17 3.07 0.90
N GLN A 32 -7.25 1.81 0.45
CA GLN A 32 -8.52 1.06 0.42
C GLN A 32 -8.85 0.38 1.75
N ALA A 33 -7.83 -0.01 2.52
CA ALA A 33 -7.99 -0.75 3.77
C ALA A 33 -8.26 0.18 4.97
N LEU A 34 -7.54 1.30 5.07
CA LEU A 34 -7.60 2.21 6.21
C LEU A 34 -9.03 2.71 6.53
N PRO A 35 -9.89 3.08 5.56
CA PRO A 35 -11.27 3.47 5.86
C PRO A 35 -12.06 2.37 6.58
N LYS A 36 -11.88 1.09 6.19
CA LYS A 36 -12.55 -0.04 6.84
C LYS A 36 -12.06 -0.23 8.29
N MET A 37 -10.79 0.01 8.54
CA MET A 37 -10.20 -0.06 9.88
C MET A 37 -10.67 1.09 10.79
N VAL A 38 -10.83 2.30 10.23
CA VAL A 38 -11.42 3.46 10.94
C VAL A 38 -12.86 3.14 11.38
N ASP A 39 -13.65 2.53 10.50
CA ASP A 39 -15.02 2.16 10.78
C ASP A 39 -15.12 1.06 11.84
N ALA A 40 -14.20 0.08 11.81
CA ALA A 40 -14.17 -1.04 12.76
C ALA A 40 -13.61 -0.68 14.15
N ALA A 41 -12.77 0.36 14.25
CA ALA A 41 -12.19 0.75 15.54
C ALA A 41 -13.27 1.26 16.51
N SER A 42 -13.18 0.91 17.79
CA SER A 42 -14.08 1.42 18.84
C SER A 42 -13.45 2.56 19.64
N ALA A 43 -12.13 2.51 19.85
CA ALA A 43 -11.38 3.51 20.59
C ALA A 43 -11.18 4.80 19.77
N HIS A 44 -11.53 5.95 20.36
CA HIS A 44 -11.43 7.26 19.71
C HIS A 44 -10.00 7.60 19.28
N GLN A 45 -9.01 7.31 20.12
CA GLN A 45 -7.59 7.56 19.80
C GLN A 45 -7.12 6.74 18.58
N LEU A 46 -7.57 5.47 18.49
CA LEU A 46 -7.24 4.61 17.36
C LEU A 46 -7.92 5.10 16.07
N LYS A 47 -9.19 5.53 16.13
CA LYS A 47 -9.87 6.14 14.98
C LYS A 47 -9.13 7.35 14.44
N SER A 48 -8.75 8.28 15.32
CA SER A 48 -8.03 9.49 14.92
C SER A 48 -6.71 9.14 14.23
N ALA A 49 -5.91 8.26 14.84
CA ALA A 49 -4.63 7.85 14.27
C ALA A 49 -4.79 7.19 12.88
N LEU A 50 -5.82 6.35 12.69
CA LEU A 50 -6.10 5.73 11.39
C LEU A 50 -6.61 6.73 10.34
N GLN A 51 -7.37 7.76 10.76
CA GLN A 51 -7.82 8.84 9.88
C GLN A 51 -6.66 9.74 9.43
N ASP A 52 -5.78 10.11 10.36
CA ASP A 52 -4.59 10.89 10.08
C ASP A 52 -3.68 10.11 9.11
N HIS A 53 -3.46 8.82 9.38
CA HIS A 53 -2.65 7.97 8.52
C HIS A 53 -3.27 7.79 7.13
N PHE A 54 -4.60 7.72 7.01
CA PHE A 54 -5.27 7.71 5.71
C PHE A 54 -5.02 8.98 4.89
N ALA A 55 -4.98 10.14 5.54
CA ALA A 55 -4.63 11.39 4.87
C ALA A 55 -3.17 11.40 4.41
N GLU A 56 -2.25 10.91 5.23
CA GLU A 56 -0.83 10.74 4.88
C GLU A 56 -0.64 9.80 3.69
N THR A 57 -1.27 8.62 3.72
CA THR A 57 -1.24 7.63 2.62
C THR A 57 -1.68 8.24 1.29
N LYS A 58 -2.73 9.07 1.26
CA LYS A 58 -3.12 9.77 0.03
C LYS A 58 -2.05 10.73 -0.48
N GLN A 59 -1.35 11.42 0.43
CA GLN A 59 -0.22 12.26 0.03
C GLN A 59 0.95 11.43 -0.47
N HIS A 60 1.21 10.25 0.10
CA HIS A 60 2.25 9.35 -0.37
C HIS A 60 1.97 8.85 -1.79
N VAL A 61 0.74 8.45 -2.08
CA VAL A 61 0.30 8.06 -3.44
C VAL A 61 0.60 9.20 -4.42
N SER A 62 0.18 10.43 -4.12
CA SER A 62 0.41 11.59 -4.99
C SER A 62 1.90 11.91 -5.20
N ARG A 63 2.73 11.74 -4.16
CA ARG A 63 4.20 11.90 -4.27
C ARG A 63 4.82 10.84 -5.17
N LEU A 64 4.36 9.59 -5.06
CA LEU A 64 4.83 8.50 -5.91
C LEU A 64 4.44 8.74 -7.37
N GLU A 65 3.22 9.21 -7.64
CA GLU A 65 2.79 9.62 -8.99
C GLU A 65 3.73 10.69 -9.57
N THR A 66 4.07 11.72 -8.77
CA THR A 66 5.03 12.76 -9.19
C THR A 66 6.42 12.18 -9.49
N ILE A 67 6.90 11.22 -8.68
CA ILE A 67 8.18 10.55 -8.92
C ILE A 67 8.16 9.76 -10.23
N PHE A 68 7.07 9.03 -10.52
CA PHE A 68 6.92 8.30 -11.79
C PHE A 68 6.92 9.24 -13.00
N GLU A 69 6.24 10.40 -12.89
CA GLU A 69 6.28 11.45 -13.91
C GLU A 69 7.70 11.98 -14.13
N MET A 70 8.44 12.26 -13.05
CA MET A 70 9.83 12.72 -13.13
C MET A 70 10.79 11.70 -13.76
N LEU A 71 10.48 10.40 -13.61
CA LEU A 71 11.26 9.31 -14.19
C LEU A 71 10.84 8.97 -15.62
N GLU A 72 9.78 9.60 -16.14
CA GLU A 72 9.15 9.26 -17.44
C GLU A 72 8.78 7.76 -17.53
N LYS A 73 8.41 7.15 -16.39
CA LYS A 73 8.01 5.75 -16.28
C LYS A 73 6.54 5.66 -15.89
N PRO A 74 5.81 4.64 -16.36
CA PRO A 74 4.42 4.45 -15.95
C PRO A 74 4.34 4.11 -14.47
N ALA A 75 3.40 4.74 -13.76
CA ALA A 75 2.97 4.37 -12.41
C ALA A 75 2.11 3.10 -12.45
N THR A 76 2.68 1.99 -12.93
CA THR A 76 2.03 0.68 -12.97
C THR A 76 2.64 -0.19 -11.89
N GLY A 77 1.90 -0.44 -10.82
CA GLY A 77 2.23 -1.45 -9.83
C GLY A 77 1.23 -2.59 -9.92
N ASP A 78 1.68 -3.78 -10.31
CA ASP A 78 0.90 -4.99 -10.09
C ASP A 78 1.14 -5.40 -8.63
N PRO A 79 0.10 -5.55 -7.79
CA PRO A 79 0.32 -5.96 -6.41
C PRO A 79 0.94 -7.36 -6.39
N GLY A 80 2.24 -7.43 -6.12
CA GLY A 80 2.96 -8.68 -5.96
C GLY A 80 2.31 -9.57 -4.89
N GLU A 81 2.58 -10.87 -4.94
CA GLU A 81 1.93 -11.89 -4.10
C GLU A 81 1.97 -11.56 -2.59
N ALA A 82 3.06 -10.94 -2.12
CA ALA A 82 3.20 -10.51 -0.73
C ALA A 82 2.16 -9.45 -0.33
N MET A 83 1.88 -8.48 -1.22
CA MET A 83 0.92 -7.41 -0.97
C MET A 83 -0.52 -7.95 -1.03
N GLN A 84 -0.79 -8.91 -1.91
CA GLN A 84 -2.07 -9.62 -1.93
C GLN A 84 -2.29 -10.44 -0.64
N GLY A 85 -1.23 -11.05 -0.11
CA GLY A 85 -1.24 -11.73 1.19
C GLY A 85 -1.63 -10.79 2.33
N LEU A 86 -0.99 -9.62 2.42
CA LEU A 86 -1.30 -8.60 3.43
C LEU A 86 -2.73 -8.07 3.31
N LEU A 87 -3.23 -7.86 2.09
CA LEU A 87 -4.63 -7.48 1.87
C LEU A 87 -5.61 -8.54 2.36
N LYS A 88 -5.30 -9.81 2.08
CA LYS A 88 -6.14 -10.93 2.50
C LYS A 88 -6.17 -10.99 4.02
N GLU A 89 -5.02 -10.85 4.67
CA GLU A 89 -4.91 -10.81 6.12
C GLU A 89 -5.67 -9.62 6.71
N ALA A 90 -5.49 -8.41 6.19
CA ALA A 90 -6.20 -7.22 6.65
C ALA A 90 -7.73 -7.34 6.52
N ASN A 91 -8.22 -7.85 5.38
CA ASN A 91 -9.66 -8.11 5.22
C ASN A 91 -10.14 -9.19 6.18
N CYS A 92 -9.36 -10.26 6.42
CA CYS A 92 -9.67 -11.27 7.42
C CYS A 92 -9.72 -10.67 8.84
N THR A 93 -8.81 -9.77 9.21
CA THR A 93 -8.79 -9.12 10.52
C THR A 93 -9.95 -8.16 10.71
N VAL A 94 -10.32 -7.38 9.69
CA VAL A 94 -11.50 -6.49 9.75
C VAL A 94 -12.80 -7.31 9.86
N GLN A 95 -12.84 -8.51 9.27
CA GLN A 95 -13.98 -9.43 9.39
C GLN A 95 -13.94 -10.27 10.68
N ALA A 96 -12.78 -10.42 11.30
CA ALA A 96 -12.64 -11.10 12.57
C ALA A 96 -13.23 -10.21 13.66
N GLN A 97 -14.28 -10.70 14.34
CA GLN A 97 -14.81 -10.05 15.52
C GLN A 97 -13.75 -10.08 16.62
N GLY A 98 -13.13 -8.93 16.88
CA GLY A 98 -12.30 -8.70 18.06
C GLY A 98 -13.17 -8.21 19.22
N ASP A 99 -13.71 -9.18 19.97
CA ASP A 99 -14.35 -9.12 21.29
C ASP A 99 -15.45 -8.08 21.59
N ALA A 100 -16.44 -8.57 22.34
CA ALA A 100 -17.71 -7.95 22.72
C ALA A 100 -17.61 -6.67 23.57
#